data_AF-A0A5R9B9S3-F1
#
_entry.id   AF-A0A5R9B9S3-F1
#
_cell.length_a   1.000
_cell.length_b   1.000
_cell.length_c   1.000
_cell.angle_alpha   90.00
_cell.angle_beta   90.00
_cell.angle_gamma   90.00
#
_symmetry.space_group_name_H-M   'P 1'
#
loop_
_entity.id
_entity.type
_entity.pdbx_description
1 polymer ?
#
loop_
_entity_poly.entity_id
_entity_poly.type
_entity_poly.pdbx_seq_one_letter_code
_entity_poly.pdbx_strand_id
1 'polypeptide(L)'
;MNPDLVAPDGYNLTLAALKHRVREARVQAQRVVNTQLIELYWHIGNEILSQQERRGWGSKVISQLASDLRAEFPEMTGLSRSNLHYMRAFAAAWRDEAVVQQAVGQLPWGHITTLLDKLEDNHTRSWYAASAIEHGWSRNVLLNMIMNQSMERTGAAPSNFARQLSAPDSELAQQVAKDPYAFEFLGLSGKVAERDLEEALMALHY
;
A
#
# COMPACT_ATOMS: atom_id res chain seq x y z
N MET A 1 -25.70 11.69 38.49
CA MET A 1 -24.81 10.58 38.88
C MET A 1 -25.54 9.30 38.55
N ASN A 2 -25.13 8.58 37.52
CA ASN A 2 -25.69 7.26 37.21
C ASN A 2 -24.81 6.23 37.95
N PRO A 3 -25.36 5.31 38.74
CA PRO A 3 -24.57 4.40 39.54
C PRO A 3 -23.78 3.47 38.60
N ASP A 4 -22.56 3.13 38.99
CA ASP A 4 -21.70 2.19 38.29
C ASP A 4 -22.48 0.92 37.91
N LEU A 5 -22.83 0.83 36.61
CA LEU A 5 -23.26 -0.41 36.00
C LEU A 5 -22.02 -1.32 35.97
N VAL A 6 -21.86 -2.12 37.01
CA VAL A 6 -20.91 -3.23 37.01
C VAL A 6 -21.23 -4.06 35.78
N ALA A 7 -20.28 -4.09 34.84
CA ALA A 7 -20.44 -4.81 33.59
C ALA A 7 -20.78 -6.28 33.92
N PRO A 8 -21.80 -6.88 33.29
CA PRO A 8 -22.18 -8.26 33.54
C PRO A 8 -20.99 -9.21 33.38
N ASP A 9 -21.02 -10.34 34.10
CA ASP A 9 -19.97 -11.35 33.99
C ASP A 9 -19.72 -11.73 32.51
N GLY A 10 -18.47 -11.68 32.10
CA GLY A 10 -18.07 -11.97 30.71
C GLY A 10 -18.27 -10.84 29.69
N TYR A 11 -18.87 -9.69 30.06
CA TYR A 11 -19.07 -8.57 29.14
C TYR A 11 -17.74 -8.02 28.59
N ASN A 12 -16.77 -7.74 29.47
CA ASN A 12 -15.49 -7.17 29.05
C ASN A 12 -14.70 -8.11 28.12
N LEU A 13 -14.74 -9.43 28.39
CA LEU A 13 -14.13 -10.44 27.52
C LEU A 13 -14.83 -10.49 26.15
N THR A 14 -16.16 -10.49 26.15
CA THR A 14 -16.98 -10.47 24.92
C THR A 14 -16.70 -9.21 24.11
N LEU A 15 -16.66 -8.04 24.76
CA LEU A 15 -16.36 -6.76 24.13
C LEU A 15 -14.95 -6.75 23.51
N ALA A 16 -13.95 -7.28 24.21
CA ALA A 16 -12.59 -7.39 23.69
C ALA A 16 -12.53 -8.30 22.44
N ALA A 17 -13.18 -9.45 22.48
CA ALA A 17 -13.25 -10.38 21.35
C ALA A 17 -13.97 -9.77 20.14
N LEU A 18 -15.08 -9.05 20.36
CA LEU A 18 -15.80 -8.36 19.28
C LEU A 18 -14.96 -7.21 18.70
N LYS A 19 -14.29 -6.41 19.54
CA LYS A 19 -13.37 -5.36 19.07
C LYS A 19 -12.25 -5.93 18.21
N HIS A 20 -11.66 -7.05 18.62
CA HIS A 20 -10.64 -7.75 17.84
C HIS A 20 -11.18 -8.17 16.47
N ARG A 21 -12.34 -8.84 16.43
CA ARG A 21 -12.95 -9.31 15.19
C ARG A 21 -13.30 -8.18 14.23
N VAL A 22 -13.74 -7.02 14.74
CA VAL A 22 -13.96 -5.82 13.93
C VAL A 22 -12.65 -5.28 13.35
N ARG A 23 -11.57 -5.24 14.15
CA ARG A 23 -10.24 -4.80 13.67
C ARG A 23 -9.72 -5.72 12.57
N GLU A 24 -9.82 -7.04 12.76
CA GLU A 24 -9.41 -8.02 11.75
C GLU A 24 -10.19 -7.87 10.44
N ALA A 25 -11.52 -7.75 10.52
CA ALA A 25 -12.36 -7.57 9.33
C ALA A 25 -11.99 -6.29 8.55
N ARG A 26 -11.68 -5.20 9.26
CA ARG A 26 -11.21 -3.95 8.63
C ARG A 26 -9.86 -4.12 7.93
N VAL A 27 -8.90 -4.78 8.58
CA VAL A 27 -7.58 -5.05 7.97
C VAL A 27 -7.74 -5.90 6.70
N GLN A 28 -8.60 -6.91 6.72
CA GLN A 28 -8.86 -7.75 5.54
C GLN A 28 -9.50 -6.95 4.40
N ALA A 29 -10.54 -6.16 4.70
CA ALA A 29 -11.18 -5.30 3.70
C ALA A 29 -10.15 -4.35 3.07
N GLN A 30 -9.31 -3.72 3.88
CA GLN A 30 -8.29 -2.82 3.37
C GLN A 30 -7.26 -3.53 2.49
N ARG A 31 -6.82 -4.74 2.84
CA ARG A 31 -5.89 -5.51 2.01
C ARG A 31 -6.47 -5.78 0.63
N VAL A 32 -7.74 -6.18 0.56
CA VAL A 32 -8.45 -6.39 -0.70
C VAL A 32 -8.48 -5.10 -1.53
N VAL A 33 -8.81 -3.97 -0.91
CA VAL A 33 -8.85 -2.66 -1.57
C VAL A 33 -7.47 -2.26 -2.09
N ASN A 34 -6.42 -2.43 -1.28
CA ASN A 34 -5.04 -2.17 -1.70
C ASN A 34 -4.67 -3.01 -2.93
N THR A 35 -4.94 -4.31 -2.90
CA THR A 35 -4.65 -5.20 -4.03
C THR A 35 -5.35 -4.75 -5.30
N GLN A 36 -6.65 -4.43 -5.23
CA GLN A 36 -7.39 -3.91 -6.39
C GLN A 36 -6.84 -2.58 -6.91
N LEU A 37 -6.42 -1.68 -6.01
CA LEU A 37 -5.79 -0.42 -6.39
C LEU A 37 -4.46 -0.65 -7.13
N ILE A 38 -3.60 -1.54 -6.60
CA ILE A 38 -2.30 -1.82 -7.22
C ILE A 38 -2.49 -2.52 -8.57
N GLU A 39 -3.45 -3.43 -8.70
CA GLU A 39 -3.82 -4.06 -9.97
C GLU A 39 -4.29 -3.02 -10.99
N LEU A 40 -5.19 -2.11 -10.61
CA LEU A 40 -5.64 -1.02 -11.47
C LEU A 40 -4.47 -0.17 -11.96
N TYR A 41 -3.57 0.25 -11.06
CA TYR A 41 -2.41 1.04 -11.41
C TYR A 41 -1.45 0.31 -12.34
N TRP A 42 -1.28 -0.99 -12.15
CA TRP A 42 -0.52 -1.84 -13.06
C TRP A 42 -1.16 -1.90 -14.45
N HIS A 43 -2.48 -2.11 -14.53
CA HIS A 43 -3.20 -2.15 -15.81
C HIS A 43 -3.11 -0.82 -16.57
N ILE A 44 -3.29 0.32 -15.88
CA ILE A 44 -3.10 1.65 -16.48
C ILE A 44 -1.68 1.77 -17.06
N GLY A 45 -0.67 1.35 -16.29
CA GLY A 45 0.71 1.33 -16.74
C GLY A 45 0.94 0.49 -18.00
N ASN A 46 0.37 -0.72 -18.06
CA ASN A 46 0.47 -1.60 -19.21
C ASN A 46 -0.24 -1.06 -20.44
N GLU A 47 -1.42 -0.46 -20.26
CA GLU A 47 -2.15 0.15 -21.36
C GLU A 47 -1.33 1.30 -21.95
N ILE A 48 -0.72 2.15 -21.11
CA ILE A 48 0.19 3.20 -21.55
C ILE A 48 1.35 2.59 -22.35
N LEU A 49 2.03 1.55 -21.84
CA LEU A 49 3.13 0.90 -22.55
C LEU A 49 2.70 0.34 -23.92
N SER A 50 1.57 -0.36 -23.97
CA SER A 50 1.03 -0.94 -25.20
C SER A 50 0.74 0.14 -26.25
N GLN A 51 0.14 1.25 -25.84
CA GLN A 51 -0.15 2.36 -26.76
C GLN A 51 1.10 3.12 -27.20
N GLN A 52 2.12 3.21 -26.34
CA GLN A 52 3.42 3.75 -26.73
C GLN A 52 4.08 2.89 -27.82
N GLU A 53 4.05 1.57 -27.69
CA GLU A 53 4.59 0.64 -28.70
C GLU A 53 3.80 0.67 -30.01
N ARG A 54 2.46 0.66 -29.93
CA ARG A 54 1.58 0.57 -31.11
C ARG A 54 1.40 1.88 -31.86
N ARG A 55 1.40 3.00 -31.15
CA ARG A 55 0.97 4.31 -31.69
C ARG A 55 1.97 5.44 -31.42
N GLY A 56 3.08 5.17 -30.76
CA GLY A 56 4.12 6.17 -30.48
C GLY A 56 3.68 7.26 -29.51
N TRP A 57 2.83 6.94 -28.53
CA TRP A 57 2.35 7.91 -27.54
C TRP A 57 3.50 8.62 -26.82
N GLY A 58 3.53 9.95 -26.93
CA GLY A 58 4.48 10.81 -26.25
C GLY A 58 3.98 11.33 -24.90
N SER A 59 4.82 12.11 -24.21
CA SER A 59 4.51 12.69 -22.90
C SER A 59 3.27 13.59 -22.88
N LYS A 60 2.93 14.25 -24.00
CA LYS A 60 1.72 15.08 -24.12
C LYS A 60 0.43 14.26 -23.99
N VAL A 61 0.40 13.04 -24.53
CA VAL A 61 -0.78 12.17 -24.44
C VAL A 61 -0.99 11.69 -23.01
N ILE A 62 0.09 11.39 -22.30
CA ILE A 62 0.03 11.02 -20.87
C ILE A 62 -0.50 12.20 -20.03
N SER A 63 -0.10 13.44 -20.33
CA SER A 63 -0.66 14.63 -19.66
C SER A 63 -2.17 14.77 -19.90
N GLN A 64 -2.63 14.55 -21.13
CA GLN A 64 -4.05 14.62 -21.46
C GLN A 64 -4.83 13.52 -20.75
N LEU A 65 -4.32 12.28 -20.79
CA LEU A 65 -4.94 11.14 -20.10
C LEU A 65 -5.08 11.39 -18.60
N ALA A 66 -4.04 11.93 -17.95
CA ALA A 66 -4.12 12.30 -16.53
C ALA A 66 -5.20 13.37 -16.27
N SER A 67 -5.33 14.34 -17.17
CA SER A 67 -6.35 15.39 -17.06
C SER A 67 -7.76 14.82 -17.20
N ASP A 68 -7.98 13.97 -18.19
CA ASP A 68 -9.28 13.38 -18.48
C ASP A 68 -9.71 12.42 -17.38
N LEU A 69 -8.80 11.56 -16.92
CA LEU A 69 -9.06 10.64 -15.80
C LEU A 69 -9.38 11.38 -14.50
N ARG A 70 -8.69 12.50 -14.20
CA ARG A 70 -9.00 13.32 -13.02
C ARG A 70 -10.28 14.13 -13.15
N ALA A 71 -10.71 14.46 -14.37
CA ALA A 71 -11.99 15.11 -14.57
C ALA A 71 -13.15 14.14 -14.27
N GLU A 72 -12.98 12.87 -14.61
CA GLU A 72 -13.97 11.81 -14.33
C GLU A 72 -13.93 11.33 -12.86
N PHE A 73 -12.73 11.20 -12.28
CA PHE A 73 -12.50 10.70 -10.92
C PHE A 73 -11.72 11.74 -10.07
N PRO A 74 -12.34 12.88 -9.72
CA PRO A 74 -11.66 13.99 -9.06
C PRO A 74 -11.11 13.67 -7.66
N GLU A 75 -11.71 12.69 -6.98
CA GLU A 75 -11.32 12.19 -5.66
C GLU A 75 -10.06 11.32 -5.69
N MET A 76 -9.72 10.74 -6.85
CA MET A 76 -8.54 9.90 -7.04
C MET A 76 -7.30 10.75 -7.34
N THR A 77 -6.66 11.29 -6.31
CA THR A 77 -5.43 12.08 -6.47
C THR A 77 -4.29 11.25 -7.06
N GLY A 78 -4.36 9.95 -6.83
CA GLY A 78 -3.65 8.88 -7.51
C GLY A 78 -3.51 9.00 -9.03
N LEU A 79 -4.47 9.57 -9.75
CA LEU A 79 -4.48 9.69 -11.22
C LEU A 79 -3.74 10.94 -11.74
N SER A 80 -2.77 11.44 -10.98
CA SER A 80 -1.91 12.55 -11.41
C SER A 80 -0.96 12.16 -12.55
N ARG A 81 -0.51 13.14 -13.34
CA ARG A 81 0.48 12.92 -14.40
C ARG A 81 1.74 12.21 -13.91
N SER A 82 2.25 12.61 -12.74
CA SER A 82 3.43 11.99 -12.14
C SER A 82 3.17 10.52 -11.78
N ASN A 83 2.00 10.22 -11.20
CA ASN A 83 1.64 8.85 -10.89
C ASN A 83 1.40 8.00 -12.14
N LEU A 84 0.84 8.54 -13.23
CA LEU A 84 0.75 7.80 -14.50
C LEU A 84 2.14 7.42 -15.05
N HIS A 85 3.15 8.28 -14.86
CA HIS A 85 4.53 7.91 -15.18
C HIS A 85 5.06 6.79 -14.27
N TYR A 86 4.74 6.81 -12.97
CA TYR A 86 5.06 5.72 -12.06
C TYR A 86 4.31 4.43 -12.40
N MET A 87 3.03 4.49 -12.74
CA MET A 87 2.22 3.34 -13.18
C MET A 87 2.85 2.67 -14.40
N ARG A 88 3.28 3.47 -15.39
CA ARG A 88 4.03 2.97 -16.54
C ARG A 88 5.36 2.32 -16.12
N ALA A 89 6.12 2.95 -15.23
CA ALA A 89 7.38 2.38 -14.73
C ALA A 89 7.16 1.09 -13.93
N PHE A 90 6.07 1.04 -13.16
CA PHE A 90 5.63 -0.11 -12.40
C PHE A 90 5.32 -1.29 -13.32
N ALA A 91 4.50 -1.08 -14.34
CA ALA A 91 4.22 -2.09 -15.37
C ALA A 91 5.47 -2.56 -16.12
N ALA A 92 6.41 -1.64 -16.40
CA ALA A 92 7.66 -1.98 -17.09
C ALA A 92 8.60 -2.83 -16.23
N ALA A 93 8.62 -2.58 -14.91
CA ALA A 93 9.45 -3.33 -13.96
C ALA A 93 8.87 -4.73 -13.70
N TRP A 94 7.56 -4.83 -13.46
CA TRP A 94 6.88 -6.10 -13.21
C TRP A 94 5.92 -6.43 -14.36
N ARG A 95 6.43 -7.05 -15.42
CA ARG A 95 5.64 -7.32 -16.65
C ARG A 95 4.63 -8.46 -16.51
N ASP A 96 4.79 -9.31 -15.51
CA ASP A 96 3.93 -10.47 -15.28
C ASP A 96 2.87 -10.10 -14.22
N GLU A 97 1.60 -10.19 -14.62
CA GLU A 97 0.44 -9.94 -13.77
C GLU A 97 0.41 -10.85 -12.54
N ALA A 98 0.87 -12.10 -12.67
CA ALA A 98 0.93 -13.04 -11.55
C ALA A 98 1.92 -12.56 -10.47
N VAL A 99 3.02 -11.94 -10.87
CA VAL A 99 4.02 -11.37 -9.94
C VAL A 99 3.45 -10.14 -9.21
N VAL A 100 2.64 -9.34 -9.91
CA VAL A 100 1.95 -8.19 -9.31
C VAL A 100 0.96 -8.67 -8.27
N GLN A 101 0.10 -9.65 -8.58
CA GLN A 101 -0.88 -10.16 -7.63
C GLN A 101 -0.26 -10.83 -6.40
N GLN A 102 0.88 -11.51 -6.54
CA GLN A 102 1.50 -12.27 -5.45
C GLN A 102 2.48 -11.46 -4.60
N ALA A 103 3.37 -10.68 -5.23
CA ALA A 103 4.54 -10.12 -4.56
C ALA A 103 4.50 -8.61 -4.35
N VAL A 104 3.75 -7.84 -5.14
CA VAL A 104 3.76 -6.36 -5.04
C VAL A 104 2.38 -5.79 -4.72
N GLY A 105 1.31 -6.49 -5.05
CA GLY A 105 -0.09 -6.11 -4.80
C GLY A 105 -0.49 -6.03 -3.32
N GLN A 106 0.39 -6.48 -2.43
CA GLN A 106 0.21 -6.36 -0.97
C GLN A 106 0.89 -5.10 -0.39
N LEU A 107 1.70 -4.40 -1.18
CA LEU A 107 2.37 -3.18 -0.75
C LEU A 107 1.47 -1.96 -1.03
N PRO A 108 1.45 -0.97 -0.12
CA PRO A 108 0.93 0.36 -0.41
C PRO A 108 1.64 1.00 -1.61
N TRP A 109 0.94 1.87 -2.34
CA TRP A 109 1.50 2.48 -3.56
C TRP A 109 2.81 3.22 -3.29
N GLY A 110 2.94 3.87 -2.14
CA GLY A 110 4.15 4.59 -1.74
C GLY A 110 5.39 3.71 -1.55
N HIS A 111 5.25 2.42 -1.22
CA HIS A 111 6.39 1.50 -1.20
C HIS A 111 6.85 1.18 -2.61
N ILE A 112 5.90 0.98 -3.53
CA ILE A 112 6.18 0.67 -4.93
C ILE A 112 6.94 1.83 -5.58
N THR A 113 6.50 3.07 -5.38
CA THR A 113 7.24 4.24 -5.89
C THR A 113 8.62 4.35 -5.26
N THR A 114 8.78 4.03 -3.97
CA THR A 114 10.10 4.00 -3.30
C THR A 114 11.04 2.98 -3.94
N LEU A 115 10.54 1.78 -4.25
CA LEU A 115 11.32 0.75 -4.94
C LEU A 115 11.73 1.19 -6.36
N LEU A 116 10.83 1.85 -7.09
CA LEU A 116 11.09 2.38 -8.43
C LEU A 116 12.13 3.52 -8.40
N ASP A 117 12.07 4.39 -7.38
CA ASP A 117 12.97 5.54 -7.25
C ASP A 117 14.38 5.16 -6.81
N LYS A 118 14.51 4.16 -5.95
CA LYS A 118 15.78 3.86 -5.23
C LYS A 118 16.58 2.72 -5.84
N LEU A 119 15.96 1.89 -6.66
CA LEU A 119 16.58 0.69 -7.20
C LEU A 119 16.45 0.69 -8.72
N GLU A 120 17.50 0.31 -9.42
CA GLU A 120 17.53 0.31 -10.90
C GLU A 120 17.06 -1.03 -11.49
N ASP A 121 17.46 -2.14 -10.87
CA ASP A 121 17.22 -3.48 -11.38
C ASP A 121 15.99 -4.15 -10.74
N ASN A 122 15.31 -4.99 -11.53
CA ASN A 122 14.06 -5.61 -11.09
C ASN A 122 14.27 -6.74 -10.05
N HIS A 123 15.45 -7.35 -10.04
CA HIS A 123 15.76 -8.44 -9.11
C HIS A 123 15.85 -7.91 -7.68
N THR A 124 16.63 -6.84 -7.47
CA THR A 124 16.75 -6.14 -6.19
C THR A 124 15.40 -5.56 -5.75
N ARG A 125 14.64 -4.94 -6.66
CA ARG A 125 13.28 -4.47 -6.34
C ARG A 125 12.38 -5.59 -5.81
N SER A 126 12.38 -6.74 -6.49
CA SER A 126 11.54 -7.88 -6.11
C SER A 126 11.98 -8.50 -4.78
N TRP A 127 13.29 -8.55 -4.51
CA TRP A 127 13.80 -9.01 -3.23
C TRP A 127 13.34 -8.11 -2.08
N TYR A 128 13.53 -6.79 -2.20
CA TYR A 128 13.10 -5.84 -1.17
C TYR A 128 11.58 -5.79 -1.00
N ALA A 129 10.81 -5.96 -2.08
CA ALA A 129 9.35 -6.08 -2.00
C ALA A 129 8.92 -7.31 -1.19
N ALA A 130 9.50 -8.47 -1.50
CA ALA A 130 9.23 -9.71 -0.78
C ALA A 130 9.63 -9.60 0.70
N SER A 131 10.82 -9.07 1.01
CA SER A 131 11.26 -8.86 2.39
C SER A 131 10.40 -7.86 3.14
N ALA A 132 9.92 -6.79 2.48
CA ALA A 132 9.01 -5.84 3.10
C ALA A 132 7.68 -6.49 3.49
N ILE A 133 7.16 -7.40 2.67
CA ILE A 133 5.95 -8.17 2.98
C ILE A 133 6.23 -9.17 4.11
N GLU A 134 7.27 -9.97 3.97
CA GLU A 134 7.64 -11.03 4.92
C GLU A 134 7.88 -10.48 6.33
N HIS A 135 8.59 -9.36 6.43
CA HIS A 135 8.95 -8.75 7.71
C HIS A 135 8.02 -7.59 8.11
N GLY A 136 7.01 -7.28 7.29
CA GLY A 136 6.04 -6.23 7.56
C GLY A 136 6.64 -4.83 7.69
N TRP A 137 7.62 -4.49 6.84
CA TRP A 137 8.30 -3.20 6.88
C TRP A 137 7.39 -2.03 6.50
N SER A 138 7.41 -0.98 7.32
CA SER A 138 6.95 0.32 6.87
C SER A 138 7.80 0.86 5.71
N ARG A 139 7.28 1.82 4.96
CA ARG A 139 8.00 2.52 3.89
C ARG A 139 9.33 3.11 4.37
N ASN A 140 9.37 3.63 5.61
CA ASN A 140 10.58 4.20 6.18
C ASN A 140 11.60 3.11 6.52
N VAL A 141 11.15 1.98 7.09
CA VAL A 141 12.03 0.83 7.32
C VAL A 141 12.55 0.27 6.00
N LEU A 142 11.69 0.09 5.00
CA LEU A 142 12.09 -0.32 3.65
C LEU A 142 13.17 0.60 3.08
N LEU A 143 12.96 1.93 3.13
CA LEU A 143 13.94 2.90 2.68
C LEU A 143 15.27 2.74 3.42
N ASN A 144 15.24 2.60 4.75
CA ASN A 144 16.45 2.38 5.54
C ASN A 144 17.17 1.07 5.16
N MET A 145 16.43 0.00 4.89
CA MET A 145 17.01 -1.29 4.48
C MET A 145 17.66 -1.21 3.09
N ILE A 146 17.07 -0.44 2.16
CA ILE A 146 17.66 -0.15 0.86
C ILE A 146 18.95 0.67 1.04
N MET A 147 18.90 1.75 1.83
CA MET A 147 20.07 2.61 2.07
C MET A 147 21.24 1.87 2.73
N ASN A 148 20.93 0.85 3.54
CA ASN A 148 21.94 0.02 4.20
C ASN A 148 22.37 -1.21 3.37
N GLN A 149 21.88 -1.36 2.14
CA GLN A 149 22.21 -2.48 1.24
C GLN A 149 22.04 -3.86 1.91
N SER A 150 20.98 -4.02 2.71
CA SER A 150 20.73 -5.23 3.49
C SER A 150 20.76 -6.52 2.67
N MET A 151 20.34 -6.49 1.40
CA MET A 151 20.39 -7.64 0.49
C MET A 151 21.82 -8.17 0.30
N GLU A 152 22.78 -7.28 0.05
CA GLU A 152 24.19 -7.63 -0.15
C GLU A 152 24.83 -8.14 1.14
N ARG A 153 24.40 -7.58 2.28
CA ARG A 153 24.93 -7.92 3.62
C ARG A 153 24.43 -9.27 4.13
N THR A 154 23.18 -9.64 3.81
CA THR A 154 22.62 -10.95 4.17
C THR A 154 23.37 -12.11 3.48
N GLY A 155 23.97 -11.87 2.30
CA GLY A 155 24.87 -12.83 1.64
C GLY A 155 26.25 -12.98 2.30
N ALA A 156 26.65 -12.06 3.20
CA ALA A 156 28.02 -11.97 3.72
C ALA A 156 28.19 -12.46 5.17
N ALA A 157 27.14 -12.50 6.00
CA ALA A 157 27.10 -13.17 7.31
C ALA A 157 25.68 -13.08 7.91
N PRO A 158 25.23 -14.04 8.73
CA PRO A 158 23.89 -14.01 9.30
C PRO A 158 23.84 -12.97 10.43
N SER A 159 23.35 -11.76 10.14
CA SER A 159 22.99 -10.83 11.20
C SER A 159 21.62 -11.19 11.74
N ASN A 160 21.57 -11.55 13.02
CA ASN A 160 20.35 -11.81 13.79
C ASN A 160 19.37 -10.61 13.72
N PHE A 161 18.52 -10.50 12.70
CA PHE A 161 17.54 -9.42 12.60
C PHE A 161 16.25 -9.85 11.92
N ALA A 162 15.35 -10.39 12.73
CA ALA A 162 13.96 -9.95 12.93
C ALA A 162 13.17 -11.15 13.47
N ARG A 163 12.95 -11.18 14.79
CA ARG A 163 11.93 -12.04 15.37
C ARG A 163 10.58 -11.59 14.79
N GLN A 164 10.00 -12.48 13.99
CA GLN A 164 8.57 -12.70 13.77
C GLN A 164 7.65 -11.68 14.46
N LEU A 165 7.09 -10.75 13.68
CA LEU A 165 5.74 -10.25 13.91
C LEU A 165 4.84 -10.99 12.93
N SER A 166 4.14 -12.00 13.41
CA SER A 166 3.08 -12.67 12.67
C SER A 166 1.91 -11.70 12.46
N ALA A 167 1.55 -11.52 11.18
CA ALA A 167 0.24 -11.51 10.53
C ALA A 167 -0.85 -10.41 10.73
N PRO A 168 -1.13 -9.77 11.89
CA PRO A 168 -2.11 -8.64 11.92
C PRO A 168 -1.56 -7.25 12.29
N ASP A 169 -0.54 -7.14 13.13
CA ASP A 169 -0.14 -5.85 13.77
C ASP A 169 1.15 -5.21 13.20
N SER A 170 1.66 -5.72 12.07
CA SER A 170 2.89 -5.19 11.48
C SER A 170 2.77 -3.72 11.05
N GLU A 171 3.90 -3.00 11.00
CA GLU A 171 3.90 -1.62 10.51
C GLU A 171 3.37 -1.53 9.06
N LEU A 172 3.64 -2.54 8.23
CA LEU A 172 3.06 -2.65 6.89
C LEU A 172 1.53 -2.74 6.93
N ALA A 173 0.96 -3.59 7.79
CA ALA A 173 -0.50 -3.70 7.91
C ALA A 173 -1.12 -2.37 8.34
N GLN A 174 -0.44 -1.64 9.25
CA GLN A 174 -0.86 -0.29 9.63
C GLN A 174 -0.75 0.71 8.48
N GLN A 175 0.25 0.60 7.60
CA GLN A 175 0.36 1.49 6.43
C GLN A 175 -0.66 1.18 5.35
N VAL A 176 -0.98 -0.08 5.10
CA VAL A 176 -2.09 -0.47 4.21
C VAL A 176 -3.41 0.11 4.74
N ALA A 177 -3.67 -0.02 6.06
CA ALA A 177 -4.82 0.56 6.76
C ALA A 177 -4.95 2.09 6.65
N LYS A 178 -3.86 2.77 6.30
CA LYS A 178 -3.74 4.23 6.33
C LYS A 178 -3.32 4.79 4.96
N ASP A 179 -3.34 3.98 3.90
CA ASP A 179 -2.91 4.43 2.57
C ASP A 179 -3.95 5.40 2.00
N PRO A 180 -3.62 6.71 1.84
CA PRO A 180 -4.57 7.69 1.33
C PRO A 180 -5.10 7.31 -0.06
N TYR A 181 -4.30 6.67 -0.92
CA TYR A 181 -4.75 6.28 -2.26
C TYR A 181 -5.84 5.22 -2.22
N ALA A 182 -5.84 4.34 -1.21
CA ALA A 182 -6.87 3.32 -1.04
C ALA A 182 -8.21 3.93 -0.58
N PHE A 183 -8.18 4.96 0.27
CA PHE A 183 -9.39 5.69 0.64
C PHE A 183 -9.95 6.50 -0.54
N GLU A 184 -9.06 7.12 -1.30
CA GLU A 184 -9.43 7.85 -2.51
C GLU A 184 -10.06 6.95 -3.57
N PHE A 185 -9.51 5.75 -3.76
CA PHE A 185 -10.04 4.76 -4.69
C PHE A 185 -11.47 4.31 -4.35
N LEU A 186 -11.83 4.28 -3.07
CA LEU A 186 -13.19 3.96 -2.63
C LEU A 186 -14.16 5.15 -2.70
N GLY A 187 -13.70 6.32 -3.15
CA GLY A 187 -14.48 7.56 -3.09
C GLY A 187 -14.76 8.04 -1.66
N LEU A 188 -13.95 7.58 -0.71
CA LEU A 188 -14.06 7.94 0.71
C LEU A 188 -13.23 9.17 1.05
N SER A 189 -12.56 9.82 0.10
CA SER A 189 -11.73 11.01 0.33
C SER A 189 -12.58 12.29 0.32
N GLY A 190 -12.99 12.73 1.50
CA GLY A 190 -13.66 14.01 1.74
C GLY A 190 -13.37 14.54 3.15
N LYS A 191 -13.59 15.84 3.41
CA LYS A 191 -13.24 16.52 4.69
C LYS A 191 -13.77 15.82 5.96
N VAL A 192 -14.86 15.06 5.85
CA VAL A 192 -15.44 14.28 6.96
C VAL A 192 -14.67 13.00 7.20
N ALA A 193 -14.33 12.26 6.13
CA ALA A 193 -13.59 11.03 6.22
C ALA A 193 -12.11 11.24 6.59
N GLU A 194 -11.52 12.37 6.22
CA GLU A 194 -10.16 12.75 6.64
C GLU A 194 -10.10 13.01 8.16
N ARG A 195 -11.13 13.65 8.71
CA ARG A 195 -11.26 13.90 10.15
C ARG A 195 -11.54 12.62 10.94
N ASP A 196 -12.40 11.75 10.41
CA ASP A 196 -12.69 10.45 11.01
C ASP A 196 -11.50 9.49 10.90
N LEU A 197 -10.71 9.60 9.82
CA LEU A 197 -9.44 8.89 9.66
C LEU A 197 -8.42 9.40 10.67
N GLU A 198 -8.24 10.71 10.82
CA GLU A 198 -7.37 11.30 11.86
C GLU A 198 -7.78 10.91 13.28
N GLU A 199 -9.08 10.92 13.60
CA GLU A 199 -9.57 10.44 14.90
C GLU A 199 -9.31 8.94 15.11
N ALA A 200 -9.50 8.11 14.07
CA ALA A 200 -9.16 6.70 14.12
C ALA A 200 -7.64 6.47 14.25
N LEU A 201 -6.81 7.32 13.63
CA LEU A 201 -5.35 7.31 13.73
C LEU A 201 -4.86 7.65 15.15
N MET A 202 -5.55 8.55 15.85
CA MET A 202 -5.27 8.89 17.24
C MET A 202 -5.71 7.79 18.21
N ALA A 203 -6.84 7.13 17.95
CA ALA A 203 -7.37 6.05 18.80
C ALA A 203 -6.57 4.73 18.75
N LEU A 204 -5.70 4.55 17.74
CA LEU A 204 -4.81 3.39 17.61
C LEU A 204 -3.51 3.50 18.44
N HIS A 205 -3.27 4.63 19.11
CA HIS A 205 -2.08 4.88 19.94
C HIS A 205 -2.35 4.83 21.45
N TYR A 206 -3.48 4.25 21.89
CA TYR A 206 -3.85 4.07 23.30
C TYR A 206 -4.29 2.64 23.62
#